data_AF-A0AAN4YI79-F1
#
_entry.id   AF-A0AAN4YI79-F1
#
_cell.length_a   1.000
_cell.length_b   1.000
_cell.length_c   1.000
_cell.angle_alpha   90.00
_cell.angle_beta   90.00
_cell.angle_gamma   90.00
#
_symmetry.space_group_name_H-M   'P 1'
#
loop_
_entity.id
_entity.type
_entity.pdbx_description
1 polymer ?
#
loop_
_entity_poly.entity_id
_entity_poly.type
_entity_poly.pdbx_seq_one_letter_code
_entity_poly.pdbx_strand_id
1 'polypeptide(L)'
;MSVALPHAAFDPIREVWLPLDLSNSASFNATMAHAAAHLAYLHGELASPEALRYKTEAISIITKWLDDPEQALRNETLVSVVRLLMFEVRVRAEYGGDYILYDSRHKESFAL
;
A
#
# COMPACT_ATOMS: atom_id res chain seq x y z
N MET A 1 31.77 6.06 36.70
CA MET A 1 30.55 5.26 36.49
C MET A 1 29.93 5.73 35.19
N SER A 2 29.96 4.90 34.14
CA SER A 2 29.33 5.21 32.85
C SER A 2 27.84 4.88 32.97
N VAL A 3 26.98 5.88 32.83
CA VAL A 3 25.53 5.69 32.81
C VAL A 3 25.19 5.15 31.41
N ALA A 4 24.94 3.85 31.31
CA ALA A 4 24.38 3.28 30.08
C ALA A 4 23.03 3.94 29.84
N LEU A 5 22.90 4.69 28.74
CA LEU A 5 21.61 5.20 28.29
C LEU A 5 20.68 4.00 28.06
N PRO A 6 19.41 4.05 28.51
CA PRO A 6 18.48 2.98 28.26
C PRO A 6 18.36 2.82 26.73
N HIS A 7 18.67 1.62 26.22
CA HIS A 7 18.36 1.30 24.83
C HIS A 7 16.87 1.55 24.63
N ALA A 8 16.51 2.54 23.81
CA ALA A 8 15.14 2.73 23.39
C ALA A 8 14.64 1.40 22.81
N ALA A 9 13.48 0.94 23.28
CA ALA A 9 12.88 -0.29 22.77
C ALA A 9 12.68 -0.15 21.25
N PHE A 10 13.02 -1.20 20.51
CA PHE A 10 12.85 -1.26 19.06
C PHE A 10 11.38 -0.96 18.69
N ASP A 11 11.16 0.08 17.88
CA ASP A 11 9.87 0.41 17.30
C ASP A 11 9.85 0.01 15.83
N PRO A 12 9.18 -1.09 15.44
CA PRO A 12 9.17 -1.56 14.06
C PRO A 12 8.51 -0.56 13.10
N ILE A 13 7.58 0.28 13.56
CA ILE A 13 6.93 1.26 12.69
C ILE A 13 7.94 2.35 12.33
N ARG A 14 8.59 2.93 13.34
CA ARG A 14 9.54 4.03 13.13
C ARG A 14 10.83 3.56 12.47
N GLU A 15 11.29 2.37 12.80
CA GLU A 15 12.64 1.90 12.45
C GLU A 15 12.67 0.97 11.23
N VAL A 16 11.54 0.41 10.82
CA VAL A 16 11.46 -0.48 9.64
C VAL A 16 10.42 0.02 8.64
N TRP A 17 9.15 0.06 9.03
CA TRP A 17 8.06 0.27 8.06
C TRP A 17 8.05 1.67 7.45
N LEU A 18 8.17 2.71 8.27
CA LEU A 18 8.11 4.08 7.78
C LEU A 18 9.27 4.43 6.85
N PRO A 19 10.55 4.15 7.18
CA PRO A 19 11.65 4.40 6.24
C PRO A 19 11.52 3.59 4.95
N LEU A 20 11.07 2.34 5.04
CA LEU A 20 10.85 1.46 3.89
C LEU A 20 9.77 2.02 2.95
N ASP A 21 8.63 2.44 3.49
CA ASP A 21 7.53 3.01 2.71
C ASP A 21 7.92 4.34 2.08
N LEU A 22 8.69 5.19 2.77
CA LEU A 22 9.12 6.49 2.26
C LEU A 22 10.23 6.41 1.20
N SER A 23 11.03 5.35 1.22
CA SER A 23 12.16 5.14 0.28
C SER A 23 11.77 4.35 -0.97
N ASN A 24 10.59 3.74 -0.98
CA ASN A 24 10.11 2.91 -2.08
C ASN A 24 8.84 3.52 -2.69
N SER A 25 8.92 3.99 -3.94
CA SER A 25 7.83 4.70 -4.59
C SER A 25 6.52 3.91 -4.69
N ALA A 26 6.58 2.60 -4.97
CA ALA A 26 5.38 1.78 -5.02
C ALA A 26 4.80 1.53 -3.61
N SER A 27 5.66 1.27 -2.61
CA SER A 27 5.25 1.09 -1.22
C SER A 27 4.64 2.38 -0.63
N PHE A 28 5.21 3.53 -0.97
CA PHE A 28 4.69 4.85 -0.66
C PHE A 28 3.27 5.02 -1.20
N ASN A 29 3.08 4.76 -2.50
CA ASN A 29 1.77 4.87 -3.14
C ASN A 29 0.75 3.91 -2.52
N ALA A 30 1.12 2.65 -2.22
CA ALA A 30 0.24 1.73 -1.53
C ALA A 30 -0.15 2.22 -0.12
N THR A 31 0.77 2.85 0.61
CA THR A 31 0.50 3.48 1.91
C THR A 31 -0.45 4.67 1.79
N MET A 32 -0.24 5.52 0.79
CA MET A 32 -1.14 6.65 0.51
C MET A 32 -2.54 6.19 0.07
N ALA A 33 -2.62 5.07 -0.67
CA ALA A 33 -3.91 4.46 -1.01
C ALA A 33 -4.68 4.02 0.24
N HIS A 34 -3.98 3.38 1.18
CA HIS A 34 -4.56 2.99 2.47
C HIS A 34 -5.02 4.21 3.27
N ALA A 35 -4.18 5.24 3.39
CA ALA A 35 -4.53 6.45 4.13
C ALA A 35 -5.75 7.18 3.53
N ALA A 36 -5.81 7.30 2.20
CA ALA A 36 -6.94 7.91 1.51
C ALA A 36 -8.24 7.10 1.69
N ALA A 37 -8.15 5.77 1.61
CA ALA A 37 -9.31 4.90 1.84
C ALA A 37 -9.83 5.01 3.27
N HIS A 38 -8.92 4.98 4.25
CA HIS A 38 -9.25 5.15 5.66
C HIS A 38 -9.89 6.52 5.93
N LEU A 39 -9.37 7.60 5.35
CA LEU A 39 -9.92 8.94 5.52
C LEU A 39 -11.33 9.05 4.94
N ALA A 40 -11.56 8.52 3.74
CA ALA A 40 -12.88 8.48 3.12
C ALA A 40 -13.89 7.72 4.00
N TYR A 41 -13.48 6.55 4.52
CA TYR A 41 -14.31 5.78 5.46
C TYR A 41 -14.66 6.58 6.73
N LEU A 42 -13.70 7.29 7.33
CA LEU A 42 -13.96 8.15 8.49
C LEU A 42 -14.95 9.29 8.19
N HIS A 43 -15.08 9.70 6.93
CA HIS A 43 -16.07 10.67 6.48
C HIS A 43 -17.41 10.04 6.06
N GLY A 44 -17.57 8.72 6.20
CA GLY A 44 -18.78 8.00 5.79
C GLY A 44 -18.89 7.78 4.28
N GLU A 45 -17.78 7.94 3.54
CA GLU A 45 -17.73 7.69 2.11
C GLU A 45 -17.47 6.19 1.84
N LEU A 46 -18.14 5.66 0.81
CA LEU A 46 -18.00 4.27 0.40
C LEU A 46 -16.89 4.05 -0.64
N ALA A 47 -16.21 5.11 -1.08
CA ALA A 47 -15.16 5.04 -2.08
C ALA A 47 -14.22 6.23 -1.94
N SER A 48 -12.97 6.08 -2.40
CA SER A 48 -12.01 7.17 -2.48
C SER A 48 -11.33 7.20 -3.86
N PRO A 49 -11.59 8.22 -4.69
CA PRO A 49 -10.88 8.42 -5.95
C PRO A 49 -9.36 8.54 -5.76
N GLU A 50 -8.93 9.18 -4.68
CA GLU A 50 -7.52 9.31 -4.30
C GLU A 50 -6.91 7.95 -3.97
N ALA A 51 -7.61 7.11 -3.22
CA ALA A 51 -7.15 5.75 -2.93
C ALA A 51 -6.95 4.94 -4.21
N LEU A 52 -7.91 5.03 -5.15
CA LEU A 52 -7.82 4.38 -6.44
C LEU A 52 -6.65 4.91 -7.27
N ARG A 53 -6.43 6.23 -7.28
CA ARG A 53 -5.31 6.86 -7.99
C ARG A 53 -3.97 6.37 -7.46
N TYR A 54 -3.78 6.38 -6.15
CA TYR A 54 -2.54 5.91 -5.52
C TYR A 54 -2.32 4.41 -5.73
N LYS A 55 -3.37 3.58 -5.62
CA LYS A 55 -3.30 2.16 -5.94
C LYS A 55 -2.85 1.93 -7.40
N THR A 56 -3.45 2.68 -8.33
CA THR A 56 -3.13 2.58 -9.76
C THR A 56 -1.66 2.93 -10.02
N GLU A 57 -1.15 3.98 -9.38
CA GLU A 57 0.27 4.36 -9.47
C GLU A 57 1.18 3.27 -8.89
N ALA A 58 0.85 2.71 -7.73
CA ALA A 58 1.60 1.59 -7.15
C ALA A 58 1.66 0.38 -8.09
N ILE A 59 0.52 -0.01 -8.69
CA ILE A 59 0.45 -1.10 -9.66
C ILE A 59 1.30 -0.79 -10.89
N SER A 60 1.19 0.42 -11.45
CA SER A 60 1.97 0.85 -12.62
C SER A 60 3.48 0.72 -12.39
N ILE A 61 3.97 1.14 -11.23
CA ILE A 61 5.39 1.02 -10.85
C ILE A 61 5.78 -0.46 -10.68
N ILE A 62 4.98 -1.23 -9.95
CA ILE A 62 5.25 -2.67 -9.72
C ILE A 62 5.28 -3.44 -11.03
N THR A 63 4.34 -3.20 -11.95
CA THR A 63 4.31 -3.84 -13.27
C THR A 63 5.60 -3.55 -14.05
N LYS A 64 6.07 -2.30 -14.07
CA LYS A 64 7.35 -1.94 -14.71
C LYS A 64 8.54 -2.66 -14.07
N TRP A 65 8.53 -2.80 -12.75
CA TRP A 65 9.59 -3.51 -12.03
C TRP A 65 9.58 -5.02 -12.25
N LEU A 66 8.39 -5.61 -12.41
CA LEU A 66 8.24 -7.04 -12.68
C LEU A 66 8.56 -7.41 -14.14
N ASP A 67 8.48 -6.45 -15.06
CA ASP A 67 8.82 -6.64 -16.47
C ASP A 67 10.35 -6.69 -16.71
N ASP A 68 11.13 -6.11 -15.80
CA ASP A 68 12.59 -6.20 -15.79
C ASP A 68 13.04 -7.41 -14.94
N PRO A 69 13.69 -8.44 -15.54
CA PRO A 69 14.11 -9.64 -14.82
C PRO A 69 15.04 -9.40 -13.63
N GLU A 70 15.91 -8.39 -13.69
CA GLU A 70 16.83 -8.08 -12.59
C GLU A 70 16.08 -7.35 -11.47
N GLN A 71 15.27 -6.36 -11.82
CA GLN A 71 14.48 -5.58 -10.87
C GLN A 71 13.36 -6.42 -10.22
N ALA A 72 12.82 -7.41 -10.92
CA ALA A 72 11.75 -8.29 -10.42
C ALA A 72 12.19 -9.10 -9.18
N LEU A 73 13.48 -9.45 -9.11
CA LEU A 73 14.05 -10.24 -8.01
C LEU A 73 14.48 -9.40 -6.81
N ARG A 74 14.44 -8.08 -6.92
CA ARG A 74 14.88 -7.18 -5.86
C ARG A 74 13.89 -7.09 -4.71
N ASN A 75 14.42 -6.94 -3.50
CA ASN A 75 13.62 -6.83 -2.27
C ASN A 75 12.64 -5.65 -2.32
N GLU A 76 13.02 -4.55 -2.95
CA GLU A 76 12.17 -3.38 -3.12
C GLU A 76 10.90 -3.71 -3.92
N THR A 77 11.00 -4.56 -4.94
CA THR A 77 9.85 -5.01 -5.72
C THR A 77 8.97 -5.95 -4.90
N LEU A 78 9.57 -6.92 -4.21
CA LEU A 78 8.84 -7.86 -3.35
C LEU A 78 8.10 -7.15 -2.21
N VAL A 79 8.76 -6.21 -1.53
CA VAL A 79 8.16 -5.40 -0.46
C VAL A 79 6.96 -4.64 -0.98
N SER A 80 7.04 -4.02 -2.16
CA SER A 80 5.94 -3.24 -2.72
C SER A 80 4.74 -4.11 -3.08
N VAL A 81 4.98 -5.31 -3.61
CA VAL A 81 3.93 -6.31 -3.84
C VAL A 81 3.25 -6.67 -2.51
N VAL A 82 4.04 -6.96 -1.47
CA VAL A 82 3.52 -7.27 -0.14
C VAL A 82 2.74 -6.09 0.45
N ARG A 83 3.22 -4.85 0.30
CA ARG A 83 2.52 -3.65 0.78
C ARG A 83 1.19 -3.44 0.08
N LEU A 84 1.14 -3.61 -1.23
CA LEU A 84 -0.09 -3.53 -2.01
C LEU A 84 -1.09 -4.62 -1.58
N LEU A 85 -0.62 -5.86 -1.35
CA LEU A 85 -1.47 -6.94 -0.82
C LEU A 85 -2.01 -6.63 0.58
N MET A 86 -1.18 -6.07 1.47
CA MET A 86 -1.64 -5.65 2.80
C MET A 86 -2.73 -4.59 2.73
N PHE A 87 -2.63 -3.63 1.80
CA PHE A 87 -3.69 -2.66 1.55
C PHE A 87 -5.00 -3.34 1.14
N GLU A 88 -4.97 -4.24 0.15
CA GLU A 88 -6.16 -4.97 -0.31
C GLU A 88 -6.83 -5.79 0.80
N VAL A 89 -6.03 -6.48 1.61
CA VAL A 89 -6.52 -7.29 2.73
C VAL A 89 -7.13 -6.40 3.80
N ARG A 90 -6.47 -5.29 4.15
CA ARG A 90 -6.95 -4.38 5.20
C ARG A 90 -8.23 -3.67 4.81
N VAL A 91 -8.35 -3.18 3.59
CA VAL A 91 -9.59 -2.50 3.17
C VAL A 91 -10.79 -3.44 3.33
N ARG A 92 -10.66 -4.69 2.90
CA ARG A 92 -11.75 -5.68 3.05
C ARG A 92 -12.08 -5.98 4.50
N ALA A 93 -11.05 -6.07 5.36
CA ALA A 93 -11.23 -6.37 6.77
C ALA A 93 -11.77 -5.18 7.58
N GLU A 94 -11.32 -3.96 7.27
CA GLU A 94 -11.61 -2.74 8.03
C GLU A 94 -12.92 -2.07 7.59
N TYR A 95 -13.23 -2.07 6.29
CA TYR A 95 -14.38 -1.32 5.74
C TYR A 95 -15.52 -2.22 5.24
N GLY A 96 -15.33 -3.54 5.28
CA GLY A 96 -16.33 -4.53 4.86
C GLY A 96 -16.52 -4.60 3.34
N GLY A 97 -17.52 -5.38 2.90
CA GLY A 97 -17.81 -5.63 1.48
C GLY A 97 -18.44 -4.45 0.74
N ASP A 98 -18.91 -3.43 1.47
CA ASP A 98 -19.62 -2.29 0.91
C ASP A 98 -18.67 -1.16 0.46
N TYR A 99 -17.40 -1.21 0.85
CA TYR A 99 -16.39 -0.25 0.39
C TYR A 99 -15.94 -0.56 -1.04
N ILE A 100 -16.21 0.38 -1.94
CA ILE A 100 -15.96 0.25 -3.37
C ILE A 100 -14.52 0.68 -3.66
N LEU A 101 -13.63 -0.32 -3.65
CA LEU A 101 -12.24 -0.14 -4.07
C LEU A 101 -12.06 -0.27 -5.60
N TYR A 102 -12.98 -0.99 -6.24
CA TYR A 102 -13.14 -1.12 -7.68
C TYR A 102 -14.63 -1.34 -7.95
N ASP A 103 -15.19 -0.65 -8.95
CA ASP A 103 -16.57 -0.92 -9.37
C ASP A 103 -16.64 -2.28 -10.09
N SER A 104 -16.99 -3.33 -9.35
CA SER A 104 -17.17 -4.67 -9.90
C SER A 104 -18.35 -4.77 -10.88
N ARG A 105 -19.14 -3.69 -11.10
CA ARG A 105 -20.20 -3.63 -12.11
C ARG A 105 -19.71 -3.26 -13.51
N HIS A 106 -18.40 -3.00 -13.69
CA HIS A 106 -17.75 -2.88 -15.00
C HIS A 106 -16.99 -4.16 -15.43
N LYS A 107 -17.55 -5.33 -15.12
CA LYS A 107 -17.04 -6.61 -15.64
C LYS A 107 -17.27 -6.83 -17.15
N GLU A 108 -18.02 -5.96 -17.84
CA GLU A 108 -18.45 -6.22 -19.23
C GLU A 108 -17.59 -5.58 -20.33
N SER A 109 -16.54 -4.81 -20.02
CA SER A 109 -15.77 -4.07 -21.05
C SER A 109 -14.34 -4.53 -21.31
N PHE A 110 -13.91 -5.66 -20.73
CA PHE A 110 -12.60 -6.27 -21.01
C PHE A 110 -12.70 -7.67 -21.64
N ALA A 111 -13.70 -7.89 -22.51
CA ALA A 111 -13.60 -8.95 -23.50
C ALA A 111 -12.69 -8.45 -24.64
N LEU A 112 -11.49 -9.04 -24.71
CA LEU A 112 -10.59 -8.96 -25.88
C LEU A 112 -11.26 -9.57 -27.12
#